data_AF-A0A973GSA1-F1
#
_entry.id   AF-A0A973GSA1-F1
#
_cell.length_a   1.000
_cell.length_b   1.000
_cell.length_c   1.000
_cell.angle_alpha   90.00
_cell.angle_beta   90.00
_cell.angle_gamma   90.00
#
_symmetry.space_group_name_H-M   'P 1'
#
loop_
_entity.id
_entity.type
_entity.pdbx_description
1 polymer ?
#
loop_
_entity_poly.entity_id
_entity_poly.type
_entity_poly.pdbx_seq_one_letter_code
_entity_poly.pdbx_strand_id
1 'polypeptide(L)' 'MSEETQQPLFQIQRVYLKDLSLEQPNSPAIFLEQDLPAIEVSVKVDNDNLAEGVPEAELLQAYPQLQPE' A
#
# COMPACT_ATOMS: atom_id res chain seq x y z
N MET A 1 -13.90 -38.38 22.76
CA MET A 1 -14.59 -37.16 22.32
C MET A 1 -13.53 -36.32 21.65
N SER A 2 -13.58 -36.25 20.32
CA SER A 2 -12.59 -35.52 19.55
C SER A 2 -12.84 -34.03 19.76
N GLU A 3 -11.87 -33.33 20.32
CA GLU A 3 -11.86 -31.87 20.32
C GLU A 3 -11.87 -31.42 18.85
N GLU A 4 -13.00 -30.92 18.36
CA GLU A 4 -13.04 -30.17 17.12
C GLU A 4 -12.20 -28.92 17.35
N THR A 5 -10.94 -28.98 16.94
CA THR A 5 -10.05 -27.83 16.88
C THR A 5 -10.68 -26.80 15.97
N GLN A 6 -11.35 -25.80 16.56
CA GLN A 6 -11.92 -24.67 15.81
C GLN A 6 -10.79 -24.03 15.02
N GLN A 7 -10.81 -24.23 13.70
CA GLN A 7 -9.82 -23.65 12.82
C GLN A 7 -9.96 -22.12 12.85
N PRO A 8 -8.84 -21.38 12.92
CA PRO A 8 -8.90 -19.92 12.92
C PRO A 8 -9.56 -19.45 11.62
N LEU A 9 -10.70 -18.77 11.77
CA LEU A 9 -11.47 -18.23 10.66
C LEU A 9 -11.03 -16.79 10.40
N PHE A 10 -10.47 -16.54 9.21
CA PHE A 10 -10.14 -15.21 8.73
C PHE A 10 -11.17 -14.77 7.68
N GLN A 11 -11.88 -13.66 7.94
CA GLN A 11 -12.86 -13.10 7.02
C GLN A 11 -12.48 -11.67 6.64
N ILE A 12 -12.42 -11.39 5.34
CA ILE A 12 -12.23 -10.02 4.82
C ILE A 12 -13.59 -9.34 4.75
N GLN A 13 -13.77 -8.28 5.53
CA GLN A 13 -15.03 -7.53 5.56
C GLN A 13 -15.18 -6.58 4.36
N ARG A 14 -14.10 -5.89 4.00
CA ARG A 14 -14.08 -4.94 2.88
C ARG A 14 -12.66 -4.74 2.37
N VAL A 15 -12.53 -4.54 1.06
CA VAL A 15 -11.31 -4.04 0.41
C VAL A 15 -11.67 -2.74 -0.27
N TYR A 16 -10.91 -1.68 -0.04
CA TYR A 16 -11.17 -0.36 -0.60
C TYR A 16 -9.88 0.43 -0.75
N LEU A 17 -9.89 1.43 -1.63
CA LEU A 17 -8.78 2.35 -1.87
C LEU A 17 -8.91 3.52 -0.91
N LYS A 18 -7.89 3.74 -0.06
CA LYS A 18 -7.86 4.88 0.87
C LYS A 18 -7.35 6.14 0.21
N ASP A 19 -6.23 6.02 -0.48
CA ASP A 19 -5.59 7.13 -1.19
C ASP A 19 -4.93 6.61 -2.49
N LEU A 20 -4.81 7.50 -3.47
CA LEU A 20 -4.09 7.30 -4.72
C LEU A 20 -3.50 8.64 -5.15
N SER A 21 -2.18 8.70 -5.17
CA SER A 21 -1.45 9.80 -5.80
C SER A 21 -0.75 9.32 -7.06
N LEU A 22 -0.82 10.15 -8.10
CA LEU A 22 -0.05 9.97 -9.32
C LEU A 22 0.49 11.34 -9.74
N GLU A 23 1.80 11.46 -9.77
CA GLU A 23 2.48 12.68 -10.18
C GLU A 23 3.36 12.39 -11.40
N GLN A 24 3.28 13.26 -12.40
CA GLN A 24 4.11 13.21 -13.59
C GLN A 24 4.99 14.47 -13.63
N PRO A 25 6.17 14.46 -12.97
CA PRO A 25 7.09 15.58 -13.01
C PRO A 25 7.56 15.83 -14.46
N ASN A 26 7.85 17.09 -14.78
CA ASN A 26 8.40 17.52 -16.08
C ASN A 26 7.53 17.20 -17.31
N SER A 27 6.24 16.90 -17.12
CA SER A 27 5.28 16.81 -18.22
C SER A 27 5.06 18.18 -18.88
N PRO A 28 4.97 18.27 -20.23
CA PRO A 28 5.11 17.18 -21.22
C PRO A 28 6.57 17.00 -21.70
N ALA A 29 7.51 17.81 -21.25
CA ALA A 29 8.90 17.80 -21.74
C ALA A 29 9.59 16.43 -21.59
N ILE A 30 9.19 15.63 -20.59
CA ILE A 30 9.65 14.25 -20.36
C ILE A 30 9.52 13.34 -21.60
N PHE A 31 8.58 13.61 -22.52
CA PHE A 31 8.42 12.83 -23.76
C PHE A 31 9.60 12.93 -24.74
N LEU A 32 10.52 13.89 -24.52
CA LEU A 32 11.71 14.08 -25.33
C LEU A 32 12.95 13.40 -24.76
N GLU A 33 12.89 12.94 -23.51
CA GLU A 33 13.97 12.19 -22.86
C GLU A 33 14.05 10.77 -23.44
N GLN A 34 15.27 10.30 -23.73
CA GLN A 34 15.51 8.97 -24.33
C GLN A 34 15.96 7.93 -23.29
N ASP A 35 16.15 8.35 -22.04
CA ASP A 35 16.62 7.49 -20.96
C ASP A 35 15.50 6.54 -20.51
N LEU A 36 15.89 5.30 -20.17
CA LEU A 36 14.95 4.32 -19.63
C LEU A 36 14.52 4.76 -18.22
N PRO A 37 13.21 4.80 -17.93
CA PRO A 37 12.74 5.20 -16.62
C PRO A 37 13.17 4.18 -15.57
N ALA A 38 13.71 4.66 -14.45
CA ALA A 38 13.94 3.84 -13.27
C ALA A 38 12.59 3.63 -12.55
N ILE A 39 12.21 2.37 -12.35
CA ILE A 39 11.01 2.00 -11.59
C ILE A 39 11.44 1.55 -10.20
N GLU A 40 11.04 2.31 -9.17
CA GLU A 40 11.23 1.95 -7.78
C GLU A 40 9.88 1.71 -7.11
N VAL A 41 9.72 0.54 -6.49
CA VAL A 41 8.48 0.14 -5.80
C VAL A 41 8.78 -0.05 -4.33
N SER A 42 8.22 0.84 -3.51
CA SER A 42 8.30 0.77 -2.05
C SER A 42 6.92 0.55 -1.46
N VAL A 43 6.70 -0.60 -0.82
CA VAL A 43 5.43 -0.96 -0.19
C VAL A 43 5.57 -0.86 1.32
N LYS A 44 4.74 -0.01 1.95
CA LYS A 44 4.58 0.04 3.40
C LYS A 44 3.29 -0.67 3.80
N VAL A 45 3.38 -1.51 4.83
CA VAL A 45 2.23 -2.12 5.49
C VAL A 45 1.97 -1.36 6.78
N ASP A 46 0.73 -0.93 7.00
CA ASP A 46 0.28 -0.35 8.26
C ASP A 46 -0.96 -1.10 8.79
N ASN A 47 -1.24 -1.00 10.08
CA ASN A 47 -2.38 -1.65 10.71
C ASN A 47 -2.98 -0.76 11.79
N ASP A 48 -4.30 -0.66 11.81
CA ASP A 48 -5.04 0.14 12.79
C ASP A 48 -6.35 -0.56 13.19
N ASN A 49 -6.98 -0.12 14.28
CA ASN A 49 -8.28 -0.59 14.72
C ASN A 49 -9.36 0.45 14.38
N LEU A 50 -10.21 0.15 13.41
CA LEU A 50 -11.34 1.01 13.05
C LEU A 50 -12.40 1.09 14.14
N ALA A 51 -12.62 -0.04 14.83
CA ALA A 51 -13.57 -0.19 15.92
C ALA A 51 -13.20 -1.42 16.76
N GLU A 52 -13.90 -1.62 17.88
CA GLU A 52 -13.72 -2.81 18.71
C GLU A 52 -13.96 -4.09 17.89
N GLY A 53 -12.93 -4.94 17.79
CA GLY A 53 -12.97 -6.18 17.01
C GLY A 53 -12.88 -6.01 15.49
N VAL A 54 -12.63 -4.79 14.99
CA VAL A 54 -12.51 -4.51 13.54
C VAL A 54 -11.11 -3.99 13.21
N PRO A 55 -10.17 -4.90 12.90
CA PRO A 55 -8.84 -4.51 12.43
C PRO A 55 -8.89 -4.07 10.97
N GLU A 56 -8.09 -3.07 10.62
CA GLU A 56 -7.81 -2.63 9.27
C GLU A 56 -6.32 -2.78 8.95
N ALA A 57 -6.03 -3.30 7.77
CA ALA A 57 -4.67 -3.31 7.22
C ALA A 57 -4.61 -2.41 6.00
N GLU A 58 -3.59 -1.56 5.94
CA GLU A 58 -3.35 -0.64 4.83
C GLU A 58 -2.03 -0.99 4.12
N LEU A 59 -2.06 -0.91 2.79
CA LEU A 59 -0.90 -1.04 1.93
C LEU A 59 -0.73 0.28 1.18
N LEU A 60 0.34 1.03 1.50
CA LEU A 60 0.63 2.31 0.88
C LEU A 60 1.94 2.23 0.09
N GLN A 61 1.92 2.72 -1.14
CA GLN A 61 3.16 2.97 -1.87
C GLN A 61 3.83 4.22 -1.27
N ALA A 62 5.00 4.05 -0.68
CA ALA A 62 5.74 5.17 -0.09
C ALA A 62 6.64 5.81 -1.15
N TYR A 63 6.63 7.15 -1.22
CA TYR A 63 7.69 7.89 -1.90
C TYR A 63 8.96 7.82 -1.03
N PRO A 64 10.14 7.56 -1.61
CA PRO A 64 11.39 7.71 -0.87
C PRO A 64 11.48 9.16 -0.39
N GLN A 65 11.61 9.35 0.92
CA GLN A 65 11.92 10.67 1.47
C GLN A 65 13.29 11.05 0.92
N LEU A 66 13.36 12.10 0.10
CA LEU A 66 14.64 12.71 -0.28
C LEU A 66 15.29 13.17 1.03
N GLN A 67 16.27 12.40 1.52
CA GLN A 67 17.13 12.88 2.59
C GLN A 67 17.96 14.03 2.00
N PRO A 68 17.91 15.24 2.56
CA PRO A 68 18.87 16.26 2.17
C PRO A 68 20.27 15.80 2.61
N GLU A 69 21.24 15.85 1.70
CA GLU A 69 22.66 15.71 2.03
C GLU A 69 23.15 16.78 3.00
#